data_AF-A0A1Y1QNK8-F1
#
_entry.id   AF-A0A1Y1QNK8-F1
#
_cell.length_a   1.000
_cell.length_b   1.000
_cell.length_c   1.000
_cell.angle_alpha   90.00
_cell.angle_beta   90.00
_cell.angle_gamma   90.00
#
_symmetry.space_group_name_H-M   'P 1'
#
loop_
_entity.id
_entity.type
_entity.pdbx_description
1 polymer ?
#
loop_
_entity_poly.entity_id
_entity_poly.type
_entity_poly.pdbx_seq_one_letter_code
_entity_poly.pdbx_strand_id
1 'polypeptide(L)'
;MSGKSATQKIREREIGAQDKQALIVEGADDKTALTILLKHHCPTWEQRWVIAIAGNKRQVLEILDAEPTWLGLVDRDTWDQPTIDQQAQALPNLLVLNRWCMENYLINPAELWQALPPRQQSIIAGGEADFTQNILEKLPEYVRHGVLWQVITPLWSGLRARGFKEALAAESSVATAQNDGEIRRVLEDWDQLLEPRRIFAEFQQRLNEVQPLSQSEQLTRWVHGKTFWKHVVHPYMNNVFGQMPEAQRKEKLLQRLPLPDDLGVLLLRLQR
;
A
#
# COMPACT_ATOMS: atom_id res chain seq x y z
N MET A 1 -0.25 -16.11 15.13
CA MET A 1 -0.90 -15.50 16.31
C MET A 1 -2.34 -15.27 15.91
N SER A 2 -3.33 -15.76 16.65
CA SER A 2 -4.74 -15.60 16.26
C SER A 2 -5.19 -14.14 16.42
N GLY A 3 -6.17 -13.71 15.60
CA GLY A 3 -6.76 -12.36 15.69
C GLY A 3 -7.21 -11.97 17.10
N LYS A 4 -7.76 -12.91 17.87
CA LYS A 4 -8.14 -12.71 19.29
C LYS A 4 -6.95 -12.37 20.20
N SER A 5 -5.81 -13.04 20.03
CA SER A 5 -4.60 -12.75 20.82
C SER A 5 -3.98 -11.41 20.44
N ALA A 6 -4.01 -11.04 19.16
CA ALA A 6 -3.53 -9.74 18.70
C ALA A 6 -4.42 -8.60 19.22
N THR A 7 -5.73 -8.78 19.15
CA THR A 7 -6.74 -7.86 19.67
C THR A 7 -6.55 -7.57 21.16
N GLN A 8 -6.40 -8.61 21.97
CA GLN A 8 -6.19 -8.46 23.41
C GLN A 8 -4.94 -7.64 23.72
N LYS A 9 -3.83 -7.87 23.00
CA LYS A 9 -2.61 -7.09 23.16
C LYS A 9 -2.80 -5.62 22.83
N ILE A 10 -3.58 -5.31 21.79
CA ILE A 10 -3.88 -3.91 21.41
C ILE A 10 -4.74 -3.25 22.49
N ARG A 11 -5.77 -3.95 22.99
CA ARG A 11 -6.59 -3.47 24.11
C ARG A 11 -5.74 -3.17 25.34
N GLU A 12 -4.84 -4.08 25.72
CA GLU A 12 -3.98 -3.91 26.90
C GLU A 12 -2.93 -2.80 26.74
N ARG A 13 -2.31 -2.67 25.56
CA ARG A 13 -1.15 -1.77 25.36
C ARG A 13 -1.51 -0.37 24.88
N GLU A 14 -2.51 -0.24 24.02
CA GLU A 14 -2.81 1.02 23.34
C GLU A 14 -4.09 1.69 23.89
N ILE A 15 -5.09 0.90 24.29
CA ILE A 15 -6.39 1.42 24.76
C ILE A 15 -6.45 1.50 26.30
N GLY A 16 -5.99 0.45 26.98
CA GLY A 16 -6.10 0.31 28.44
C GLY A 16 -7.56 0.31 28.89
N ALA A 17 -7.87 1.11 29.92
CA ALA A 17 -9.22 1.26 30.48
C ALA A 17 -10.06 2.35 29.78
N GLN A 18 -9.58 2.90 28.67
CA GLN A 18 -10.26 4.00 27.96
C GLN A 18 -11.41 3.45 27.09
N ASP A 19 -12.46 4.24 26.93
CA ASP A 19 -13.55 3.94 25.98
C ASP A 19 -13.15 4.41 24.56
N LYS A 20 -12.15 3.72 23.99
CA LYS A 20 -11.63 3.99 22.65
C LYS A 20 -11.70 2.76 21.75
N GLN A 21 -11.80 3.02 20.46
CA GLN A 21 -11.67 2.05 19.39
C GLN A 21 -10.29 2.14 18.75
N ALA A 22 -9.92 1.13 17.94
CA ALA A 22 -8.65 1.14 17.22
C ALA A 22 -8.86 1.30 15.71
N LEU A 23 -8.01 2.12 15.09
CA LEU A 23 -7.73 2.10 13.66
C LEU A 23 -6.49 1.22 13.45
N ILE A 24 -6.69 0.07 12.81
CA ILE A 24 -5.67 -0.95 12.60
C ILE A 24 -4.97 -0.73 11.27
N VAL A 25 -3.65 -0.67 11.29
CA VAL A 25 -2.80 -0.45 10.11
C VAL A 25 -1.71 -1.51 9.99
N GLU A 26 -1.09 -1.64 8.82
CA GLU A 26 -0.11 -2.70 8.57
C GLU A 26 1.21 -2.44 9.29
N GLY A 27 1.79 -1.24 9.14
CA GLY A 27 3.14 -0.94 9.61
C GLY A 27 3.29 0.37 10.38
N ALA A 28 4.52 0.60 10.85
CA ALA A 28 4.88 1.81 11.58
C ALA A 28 4.81 3.07 10.71
N ASP A 29 5.22 2.98 9.45
CA ASP A 29 5.18 4.11 8.50
C ASP A 29 3.74 4.60 8.28
N ASP A 30 2.78 3.67 8.15
CA ASP A 30 1.35 3.99 8.02
C ASP A 30 0.83 4.70 9.28
N LYS A 31 1.18 4.17 10.47
CA LYS A 31 0.80 4.79 11.76
C LYS A 31 1.34 6.22 11.85
N THR A 32 2.61 6.43 11.50
CA THR A 32 3.22 7.76 11.52
C THR A 32 2.54 8.70 10.54
N ALA A 33 2.33 8.28 9.28
CA ALA A 33 1.71 9.11 8.26
C ALA A 33 0.27 9.51 8.63
N LEU A 34 -0.54 8.55 9.06
CA LEU A 34 -1.92 8.80 9.47
C LEU A 34 -2.00 9.66 10.73
N THR A 35 -1.11 9.45 11.70
CA THR A 35 -1.09 10.30 12.91
C THR A 35 -0.85 11.76 12.54
N ILE A 36 0.08 12.04 11.62
CA ILE A 36 0.37 13.40 11.15
C ILE A 36 -0.86 13.99 10.42
N LEU A 37 -1.42 13.25 9.47
CA LEU A 37 -2.56 13.70 8.68
C LEU A 37 -3.81 13.94 9.54
N LEU A 38 -4.15 13.00 10.42
CA LEU A 38 -5.33 13.10 11.29
C LEU A 38 -5.18 14.22 12.33
N LYS A 39 -3.98 14.44 12.87
CA LYS A 39 -3.75 15.57 13.78
C LYS A 39 -4.03 16.92 13.10
N HIS A 40 -3.76 17.03 11.80
CA HIS A 40 -4.02 18.25 11.05
C HIS A 40 -5.49 18.39 10.64
N HIS A 41 -6.09 17.32 10.12
CA HIS A 41 -7.41 17.36 9.46
C HIS A 41 -8.58 16.89 10.34
N CYS A 42 -8.32 16.20 11.45
CA CYS A 42 -9.32 15.70 12.38
C CYS A 42 -8.82 15.78 13.84
N PRO A 43 -8.52 16.96 14.38
CA PRO A 43 -7.73 17.13 15.61
C PRO A 43 -8.31 16.46 16.88
N THR A 44 -9.60 16.09 16.88
CA THR A 44 -10.26 15.39 18.00
C THR A 44 -10.27 13.87 17.87
N TRP A 45 -9.70 13.29 16.81
CA TRP A 45 -9.74 11.84 16.53
C TRP A 45 -9.23 11.00 17.72
N GLU A 46 -8.16 11.47 18.39
CA GLU A 46 -7.52 10.79 19.52
C GLU A 46 -8.43 10.64 20.75
N GLN A 47 -9.55 11.37 20.83
CA GLN A 47 -10.49 11.25 21.94
C GLN A 47 -11.21 9.90 21.93
N ARG A 48 -11.43 9.32 20.74
CA ARG A 48 -12.22 8.10 20.54
C ARG A 48 -11.43 6.97 19.89
N TRP A 49 -10.28 7.28 19.31
CA TRP A 49 -9.50 6.34 18.51
C TRP A 49 -8.05 6.29 18.94
N VAL A 50 -7.43 5.13 18.74
CA VAL A 50 -5.98 4.93 18.74
C VAL A 50 -5.56 4.31 17.41
N ILE A 51 -4.33 4.55 16.93
CA ILE A 51 -3.79 3.83 15.77
C ILE A 51 -2.88 2.70 16.25
N ALA A 52 -3.22 1.46 15.88
CA ALA A 52 -2.48 0.27 16.28
C ALA A 52 -1.92 -0.50 15.07
N ILE A 53 -0.73 -1.06 15.24
CA ILE A 53 -0.01 -1.77 14.18
C ILE A 53 -0.32 -3.27 14.28
N ALA A 54 -0.80 -3.85 13.19
CA ALA A 54 -1.04 -5.29 13.09
C ALA A 54 0.23 -6.07 12.69
N GLY A 55 1.03 -5.51 11.78
CA GLY A 55 2.27 -6.10 11.26
C GLY A 55 2.20 -6.47 9.77
N ASN A 56 1.04 -6.91 9.29
CA ASN A 56 0.76 -7.15 7.86
C ASN A 56 -0.74 -7.18 7.59
N LYS A 57 -1.11 -7.03 6.31
CA LYS A 57 -2.50 -7.11 5.82
C LYS A 57 -3.32 -8.27 6.38
N ARG A 58 -2.76 -9.50 6.41
CA ARG A 58 -3.48 -10.67 6.93
C ARG A 58 -3.88 -10.48 8.40
N GLN A 59 -2.96 -9.96 9.23
CA GLN A 59 -3.25 -9.71 10.64
C GLN A 59 -4.27 -8.58 10.84
N VAL A 60 -4.29 -7.57 9.96
CA VAL A 60 -5.36 -6.57 9.96
C VAL A 60 -6.71 -7.26 9.77
N LEU A 61 -6.87 -8.09 8.74
CA LEU A 61 -8.13 -8.80 8.47
C LEU A 61 -8.55 -9.70 9.64
N GLU A 62 -7.62 -10.47 10.22
CA GLU A 62 -7.89 -11.34 11.37
C GLU A 62 -8.32 -10.55 12.63
N ILE A 63 -7.83 -9.32 12.82
CA ILE A 63 -8.25 -8.45 13.92
C ILE A 63 -9.64 -7.88 13.66
N LEU A 64 -9.92 -7.41 12.44
CA LEU A 64 -11.21 -6.81 12.10
C LEU A 64 -12.37 -7.81 12.17
N ASP A 65 -12.12 -9.08 11.82
CA ASP A 65 -13.08 -10.17 11.98
C ASP A 65 -13.42 -10.41 13.46
N ALA A 66 -12.41 -10.29 14.34
CA ALA A 66 -12.59 -10.43 15.79
C ALA A 66 -13.21 -9.18 16.45
N GLU A 67 -13.04 -8.00 15.87
CA GLU A 67 -13.48 -6.71 16.41
C GLU A 67 -14.24 -5.87 15.36
N PRO A 68 -15.53 -6.16 15.11
CA PRO A 68 -16.32 -5.48 14.08
C PRO A 68 -16.52 -3.97 14.30
N THR A 69 -16.25 -3.48 15.51
CA THR A 69 -16.39 -2.07 15.89
C THR A 69 -15.11 -1.26 15.64
N TRP A 70 -13.97 -1.92 15.45
CA TRP A 70 -12.71 -1.28 15.08
C TRP A 70 -12.66 -1.04 13.58
N LEU A 71 -11.82 -0.12 13.12
CA LEU A 71 -11.59 0.11 11.69
C LEU A 71 -10.23 -0.45 11.29
N GLY A 72 -10.07 -0.83 10.04
CA GLY A 72 -8.74 -1.08 9.47
C GLY A 72 -8.53 -0.33 8.18
N LEU A 73 -7.28 0.07 7.94
CA LEU A 73 -6.84 0.66 6.68
C LEU A 73 -5.63 -0.12 6.17
N VAL A 74 -5.72 -0.62 4.95
CA VAL A 74 -4.66 -1.40 4.31
C VAL A 74 -4.25 -0.78 2.97
N ASP A 75 -3.01 -1.03 2.57
CA ASP A 75 -2.52 -0.66 1.24
C ASP A 75 -3.36 -1.37 0.17
N ARG A 76 -3.57 -0.72 -0.98
CA ARG A 76 -4.22 -1.37 -2.12
C ARG A 76 -3.34 -2.49 -2.67
N ASP A 77 -2.04 -2.22 -2.75
CA ASP A 77 -1.06 -3.05 -3.41
C ASP A 77 -1.52 -3.56 -4.79
N THR A 78 -1.53 -4.88 -4.94
CA THR A 78 -1.87 -5.60 -6.16
C THR A 78 -3.30 -6.13 -6.13
N TRP A 79 -4.11 -5.74 -5.14
CA TRP A 79 -5.53 -6.12 -5.13
C TRP A 79 -6.28 -5.42 -6.25
N ASP A 80 -6.94 -6.24 -7.07
CA ASP A 80 -7.88 -5.78 -8.06
C ASP A 80 -9.21 -5.38 -7.41
N GLN A 81 -10.09 -4.76 -8.18
CA GLN A 81 -11.38 -4.30 -7.66
C GLN A 81 -12.26 -5.45 -7.14
N PRO A 82 -12.38 -6.60 -7.85
CA PRO A 82 -13.12 -7.74 -7.33
C PRO A 82 -12.63 -8.25 -5.97
N THR A 83 -11.31 -8.32 -5.76
CA THR A 83 -10.75 -8.69 -4.45
C THR A 83 -11.11 -7.68 -3.38
N ILE A 84 -11.01 -6.38 -3.68
CA ILE A 84 -11.38 -5.32 -2.73
C ILE A 84 -12.86 -5.41 -2.36
N ASP A 85 -13.75 -5.59 -3.35
CA ASP A 85 -15.19 -5.66 -3.14
C ASP A 85 -15.55 -6.89 -2.29
N GLN A 86 -14.93 -8.04 -2.55
CA GLN A 86 -15.11 -9.25 -1.74
C GLN A 86 -14.68 -9.02 -0.27
N GLN A 87 -13.52 -8.39 -0.05
CA GLN A 87 -13.03 -8.12 1.29
C GLN A 87 -13.90 -7.10 2.02
N ALA A 88 -14.37 -6.05 1.34
CA ALA A 88 -15.25 -5.03 1.89
C ALA A 88 -16.64 -5.59 2.25
N GLN A 89 -17.15 -6.57 1.48
CA GLN A 89 -18.38 -7.29 1.81
C GLN A 89 -18.21 -8.17 3.05
N ALA A 90 -17.07 -8.87 3.17
CA ALA A 90 -16.79 -9.72 4.31
C ALA A 90 -16.52 -8.91 5.59
N LEU A 91 -15.85 -7.76 5.46
CA LEU A 91 -15.42 -6.90 6.56
C LEU A 91 -15.87 -5.45 6.31
N PRO A 92 -17.10 -5.05 6.69
CA PRO A 92 -17.61 -3.68 6.47
C PRO A 92 -16.85 -2.57 7.21
N ASN A 93 -15.93 -2.96 8.08
CA ASN A 93 -15.02 -2.11 8.84
C ASN A 93 -13.59 -2.06 8.25
N LEU A 94 -13.33 -2.75 7.14
CA LEU A 94 -12.11 -2.63 6.36
C LEU A 94 -12.24 -1.48 5.35
N LEU A 95 -11.22 -0.62 5.33
CA LEU A 95 -10.97 0.35 4.28
C LEU A 95 -9.70 -0.04 3.54
N VAL A 96 -9.72 0.12 2.22
CA VAL A 96 -8.54 -0.06 1.37
C VAL A 96 -8.20 1.29 0.76
N LEU A 97 -6.92 1.65 0.75
CA LEU A 97 -6.49 2.88 0.09
C LEU A 97 -6.90 2.88 -1.39
N ASN A 98 -7.33 4.03 -1.92
CA ASN A 98 -7.55 4.17 -3.36
C ASN A 98 -6.22 4.16 -4.12
N ARG A 99 -5.16 4.66 -3.47
CA ARG A 99 -3.79 4.66 -3.99
C ARG A 99 -3.08 3.35 -3.70
N TRP A 100 -2.00 3.09 -4.42
CA TRP A 100 -1.21 1.86 -4.28
C TRP A 100 -0.80 1.62 -2.81
N CYS A 101 -0.10 2.58 -2.20
CA CYS A 101 0.24 2.58 -0.77
C CYS A 101 0.25 4.01 -0.21
N MET A 102 0.53 4.17 1.08
CA MET A 102 0.59 5.48 1.74
C MET A 102 1.61 6.45 1.10
N GLU A 103 2.74 5.97 0.59
CA GLU A 103 3.72 6.83 -0.08
C GLU A 103 3.20 7.45 -1.38
N ASN A 104 2.11 6.93 -1.97
CA ASN A 104 1.53 7.53 -3.17
C ASN A 104 0.90 8.91 -2.91
N TYR A 105 0.66 9.30 -1.65
CA TYR A 105 0.32 10.68 -1.28
C TYR A 105 1.51 11.65 -1.35
N LEU A 106 2.72 11.13 -1.51
CA LEU A 106 3.97 11.91 -1.51
C LEU A 106 4.67 11.89 -2.86
N ILE A 107 4.01 11.45 -3.93
CA ILE A 107 4.64 11.37 -5.26
C ILE A 107 3.91 12.14 -6.35
N ASN A 108 2.70 12.64 -6.08
CA ASN A 108 1.97 13.46 -7.05
C ASN A 108 2.57 14.88 -7.06
N PRO A 109 3.17 15.34 -8.16
CA PRO A 109 3.84 16.63 -8.20
C PRO A 109 2.89 17.81 -7.93
N ALA A 110 1.63 17.73 -8.36
CA ALA A 110 0.66 18.81 -8.11
C ALA A 110 0.33 18.92 -6.62
N GLU A 111 0.14 17.79 -5.94
CA GLU A 111 -0.11 17.76 -4.48
C GLU A 111 1.13 18.18 -3.69
N LEU A 112 2.30 17.70 -4.10
CA LEU A 112 3.58 18.09 -3.50
C LEU A 112 3.85 19.58 -3.65
N TRP A 113 3.57 20.15 -4.83
CA TRP A 113 3.76 21.57 -5.10
C TRP A 113 2.97 22.43 -4.12
N GLN A 114 1.71 22.06 -3.85
CA GLN A 114 0.86 22.73 -2.86
C GLN A 114 1.41 22.59 -1.43
N ALA A 115 2.06 21.47 -1.10
CA ALA A 115 2.69 21.25 0.20
C ALA A 115 4.04 21.99 0.37
N LEU A 116 4.65 22.50 -0.70
CA LEU A 116 5.89 23.27 -0.62
C LEU A 116 5.63 24.68 -0.05
N PRO A 117 6.43 25.14 0.93
CA PRO A 117 6.42 26.55 1.34
C PRO A 117 6.74 27.50 0.17
N PRO A 118 6.21 28.73 0.16
CA PRO A 118 6.44 29.70 -0.93
C PRO A 118 7.93 29.94 -1.24
N ARG A 119 8.78 29.93 -0.20
CA ARG A 119 10.24 30.07 -0.36
C ARG A 119 10.88 28.91 -1.13
N GLN A 120 10.34 27.69 -1.01
CA GLN A 120 10.80 26.55 -1.81
C GLN A 120 10.26 26.61 -3.23
N GLN A 121 8.98 26.98 -3.39
CA GLN A 121 8.40 27.19 -4.72
C GLN A 121 9.19 28.22 -5.54
N SER A 122 9.63 29.33 -4.91
CA SER A 122 10.41 30.37 -5.58
C SER A 122 11.84 29.98 -5.99
N ILE A 123 12.36 28.83 -5.53
CA ILE A 123 13.68 28.32 -5.97
C ILE A 123 13.59 27.76 -7.39
N ILE A 124 12.41 27.32 -7.82
CA ILE A 124 12.21 26.63 -9.09
C ILE A 124 11.80 27.67 -10.14
N ALA A 125 12.70 27.94 -11.10
CA ALA A 125 12.58 29.05 -12.03
C ALA A 125 11.30 29.01 -12.89
N GLY A 126 10.93 27.86 -13.47
CA GLY A 126 9.67 27.67 -14.20
C GLY A 126 8.48 27.24 -13.33
N GLY A 127 8.58 27.40 -12.00
CA GLY A 127 7.50 27.12 -11.07
C GLY A 127 7.02 25.67 -11.09
N GLU A 128 5.71 25.47 -10.97
CA GLU A 128 5.08 24.15 -10.90
C GLU A 128 5.32 23.30 -12.15
N ALA A 129 5.39 23.93 -13.32
CA ALA A 129 5.59 23.24 -14.60
C ALA A 129 6.94 22.53 -14.63
N ASP A 130 8.02 23.23 -14.28
CA ASP A 130 9.36 22.63 -14.19
C ASP A 130 9.42 21.57 -13.09
N PHE A 131 8.84 21.84 -11.92
CA PHE A 131 8.80 20.87 -10.81
C PHE A 131 8.14 19.55 -11.25
N THR A 132 6.99 19.68 -11.90
CA THR A 132 6.21 18.56 -12.43
C THR A 132 7.00 17.81 -13.50
N GLN A 133 7.55 18.51 -14.49
CA GLN A 133 8.32 17.90 -15.57
C GLN A 133 9.51 17.08 -15.04
N ASN A 134 10.26 17.62 -14.08
CA ASN A 134 11.44 16.95 -13.52
C ASN A 134 11.08 15.68 -12.72
N ILE A 135 9.98 15.70 -11.96
CA ILE A 135 9.53 14.50 -11.24
C ILE A 135 9.00 13.45 -12.23
N LEU A 136 8.26 13.90 -13.26
CA LEU A 136 7.58 12.99 -14.20
C LEU A 136 8.48 12.46 -15.31
N GLU A 137 9.70 12.97 -15.48
CA GLU A 137 10.66 12.49 -16.48
C GLU A 137 10.84 10.97 -16.43
N LYS A 138 10.86 10.40 -15.22
CA LYS A 138 11.04 8.96 -14.99
C LYS A 138 9.74 8.18 -14.89
N LEU A 139 8.57 8.82 -14.98
CA LEU A 139 7.28 8.16 -14.82
C LEU A 139 7.11 6.93 -15.73
N PRO A 140 7.45 6.96 -17.04
CA PRO A 140 7.24 5.80 -17.91
C PRO A 140 7.99 4.54 -17.47
N GLU A 141 9.21 4.70 -16.94
CA GLU A 141 10.03 3.59 -16.42
C GLU A 141 9.36 2.95 -15.19
N TYR A 142 8.81 3.78 -14.30
CA TYR A 142 8.22 3.32 -13.04
C TYR A 142 6.78 2.83 -13.20
N VAL A 143 6.04 3.31 -14.20
CA VAL A 143 4.77 2.70 -14.63
C VAL A 143 5.03 1.28 -15.12
N ARG A 144 6.02 1.09 -15.98
CA ARG A 144 6.42 -0.24 -16.46
C ARG A 144 6.82 -1.16 -15.30
N HIS A 145 7.58 -0.65 -14.33
CA HIS A 145 7.94 -1.39 -13.12
C HIS A 145 6.72 -1.75 -12.27
N GLY A 146 5.79 -0.82 -12.04
CA GLY A 146 4.57 -1.07 -11.25
C GLY A 146 3.64 -2.09 -11.91
N VAL A 147 3.46 -2.03 -13.23
CA VAL A 147 2.72 -3.05 -13.99
C VAL A 147 3.36 -4.42 -13.84
N LEU A 148 4.70 -4.50 -13.95
CA LEU A 148 5.41 -5.76 -13.73
C LEU A 148 5.17 -6.29 -12.31
N TRP A 149 5.16 -5.41 -11.31
CA TRP A 149 4.91 -5.80 -9.93
C TRP A 149 3.49 -6.35 -9.72
N GLN A 150 2.48 -5.79 -10.40
CA GLN A 150 1.12 -6.33 -10.38
C GLN A 150 0.99 -7.71 -11.03
N VAL A 151 1.78 -8.01 -12.06
CA VAL A 151 1.73 -9.32 -12.73
C VAL A 151 2.51 -10.38 -11.95
N ILE A 152 3.67 -10.00 -11.38
CA ILE A 152 4.55 -10.96 -10.72
C ILE A 152 4.10 -11.29 -9.30
N THR A 153 3.62 -10.31 -8.52
CA THR A 153 3.28 -10.53 -7.11
C THR A 153 2.20 -11.61 -6.90
N PRO A 154 1.12 -11.67 -7.70
CA PRO A 154 0.11 -12.73 -7.59
C PRO A 154 0.64 -14.14 -7.90
N LEU A 155 1.76 -14.28 -8.63
CA LEU A 155 2.35 -15.59 -8.89
C LEU A 155 2.81 -16.27 -7.59
N TRP A 156 3.32 -15.50 -6.62
CA TRP A 156 3.74 -16.04 -5.33
C TRP A 156 2.56 -16.60 -4.52
N SER A 157 1.47 -15.84 -4.39
CA SER A 157 0.27 -16.32 -3.70
C SER A 157 -0.37 -17.48 -4.46
N GLY A 158 -0.40 -17.41 -5.79
CA GLY A 158 -0.87 -18.48 -6.67
C GLY A 158 -0.06 -19.77 -6.56
N LEU A 159 1.26 -19.69 -6.40
CA LEU A 159 2.14 -20.83 -6.16
C LEU A 159 1.85 -21.46 -4.79
N ARG A 160 1.78 -20.64 -3.74
CA ARG A 160 1.46 -21.14 -2.39
C ARG A 160 0.09 -21.81 -2.32
N ALA A 161 -0.91 -21.26 -3.02
CA ALA A 161 -2.23 -21.86 -3.11
C ALA A 161 -2.22 -23.23 -3.81
N ARG A 162 -1.26 -23.46 -4.72
CA ARG A 162 -0.99 -24.75 -5.38
C ARG A 162 -0.03 -25.64 -4.57
N GLY A 163 0.17 -25.35 -3.29
CA GLY A 163 1.02 -26.14 -2.41
C GLY A 163 2.51 -26.04 -2.72
N PHE A 164 2.99 -24.93 -3.32
CA PHE A 164 4.42 -24.73 -3.56
C PHE A 164 5.23 -25.01 -2.29
N LYS A 165 6.28 -25.82 -2.44
CA LYS A 165 7.08 -26.46 -1.37
C LYS A 165 6.29 -27.47 -0.53
N GLU A 166 5.10 -27.14 -0.06
CA GLU A 166 4.38 -27.93 0.94
C GLU A 166 3.89 -29.28 0.39
N ALA A 167 3.53 -29.33 -0.89
CA ALA A 167 3.03 -30.54 -1.55
C ALA A 167 4.12 -31.60 -1.80
N LEU A 168 5.39 -31.20 -1.94
CA LEU A 168 6.49 -32.08 -2.36
C LEU A 168 7.68 -32.12 -1.38
N ALA A 169 7.77 -31.17 -0.44
CA ALA A 169 8.92 -31.03 0.47
C ALA A 169 8.53 -30.86 1.95
N ALA A 170 7.24 -30.99 2.30
CA ALA A 170 6.83 -31.08 3.70
C ALA A 170 7.02 -32.50 4.24
N GLU A 171 7.14 -32.66 5.56
CA GLU A 171 7.19 -33.98 6.21
C GLU A 171 5.95 -34.84 5.87
N SER A 172 4.79 -34.20 5.71
CA SER A 172 3.55 -34.86 5.29
C SER A 172 3.55 -35.35 3.82
N SER A 173 4.55 -34.99 3.02
CA SER A 173 4.63 -35.34 1.59
C SER A 173 5.42 -36.62 1.30
N VAL A 174 5.86 -37.37 2.33
CA VAL A 174 6.64 -38.61 2.15
C VAL A 174 5.93 -39.63 1.24
N ALA A 175 4.61 -39.76 1.35
CA ALA A 175 3.82 -40.63 0.46
C ALA A 175 3.84 -40.13 -1.00
N THR A 176 3.68 -38.82 -1.20
CA THR A 176 3.79 -38.17 -2.52
C THR A 176 5.17 -38.38 -3.13
N ALA A 177 6.23 -38.35 -2.31
CA ALA A 177 7.61 -38.58 -2.76
C ALA A 177 7.87 -39.99 -3.32
N GLN A 178 6.96 -40.95 -3.10
CA GLN A 178 7.04 -42.30 -3.68
C GLN A 178 6.19 -42.45 -4.96
N ASN A 179 5.54 -41.37 -5.41
CA ASN A 179 4.62 -41.38 -6.56
C ASN A 179 5.07 -40.40 -7.63
N ASP A 180 5.91 -40.88 -8.57
CA ASP A 180 6.41 -40.09 -9.70
C ASP A 180 5.31 -39.42 -10.53
N GLY A 181 4.15 -40.06 -10.66
CA GLY A 181 3.01 -39.49 -11.40
C GLY A 181 2.46 -38.24 -10.71
N GLU A 182 2.30 -38.29 -9.39
CA GLU A 182 1.83 -37.15 -8.59
C GLU A 182 2.88 -36.03 -8.51
N ILE A 183 4.17 -36.40 -8.39
CA ILE A 183 5.27 -35.43 -8.45
C ILE A 183 5.23 -34.65 -9.76
N ARG A 184 5.12 -35.34 -10.91
CA ARG A 184 5.04 -34.68 -12.23
C ARG A 184 3.81 -33.78 -12.32
N ARG A 185 2.64 -34.26 -11.88
CA ARG A 185 1.39 -33.50 -11.90
C ARG A 185 1.52 -32.17 -11.14
N VAL A 186 2.10 -32.20 -9.92
CA VAL A 186 2.29 -30.98 -9.12
C VAL A 186 3.30 -30.03 -9.76
N LEU A 187 4.40 -30.55 -10.33
CA LEU A 187 5.38 -29.73 -11.04
C LEU A 187 4.79 -29.09 -12.29
N GLU A 188 3.97 -29.83 -13.06
CA GLU A 188 3.23 -29.31 -14.22
C GLU A 188 2.24 -28.20 -13.81
N ASP A 189 1.54 -28.35 -12.69
CA ASP A 189 0.65 -27.30 -12.16
C ASP A 189 1.41 -26.00 -11.84
N TRP A 190 2.63 -26.12 -11.30
CA TRP A 190 3.49 -24.96 -11.03
C TRP A 190 4.06 -24.36 -12.32
N ASP A 191 4.50 -25.20 -13.27
CA ASP A 191 5.01 -24.77 -14.58
C ASP A 191 3.96 -24.00 -15.37
N GLN A 192 2.72 -24.51 -15.44
CA GLN A 192 1.60 -23.83 -16.07
C GLN A 192 1.30 -22.47 -15.44
N LEU A 193 1.53 -22.29 -14.14
CA LEU A 193 1.39 -20.98 -13.49
C LEU A 193 2.52 -20.04 -13.92
N LEU A 194 3.73 -20.56 -14.07
CA LEU A 194 4.97 -19.81 -14.33
C LEU A 194 5.34 -19.69 -15.81
N GLU A 195 4.43 -20.05 -16.73
CA GLU A 195 4.68 -20.03 -18.16
C GLU A 195 5.10 -18.61 -18.65
N PRO A 196 6.35 -18.43 -19.12
CA PRO A 196 6.91 -17.10 -19.37
C PRO A 196 6.18 -16.31 -20.45
N ARG A 197 5.68 -16.96 -21.51
CA ARG A 197 5.02 -16.26 -22.61
C ARG A 197 3.70 -15.66 -22.16
N ARG A 198 2.91 -16.38 -21.36
CA ARG A 198 1.66 -15.91 -20.78
C ARG A 198 1.91 -14.76 -19.81
N ILE A 199 2.89 -14.89 -18.92
CA ILE A 199 3.25 -13.82 -17.98
C ILE A 199 3.65 -12.56 -18.73
N PHE A 200 4.51 -12.69 -19.75
CA PHE A 200 4.94 -11.53 -20.54
C PHE A 200 3.80 -10.93 -21.36
N ALA A 201 2.91 -11.74 -21.93
CA ALA A 201 1.72 -11.27 -22.64
C ALA A 201 0.78 -10.49 -21.72
N GLU A 202 0.52 -10.98 -20.50
CA GLU A 202 -0.29 -10.28 -19.50
C GLU A 202 0.35 -8.94 -19.13
N PHE A 203 1.66 -8.93 -18.89
CA PHE A 203 2.42 -7.71 -18.64
C PHE A 203 2.30 -6.69 -19.79
N GLN A 204 2.45 -7.13 -21.04
CA GLN A 204 2.31 -6.25 -22.19
C GLN A 204 0.88 -5.72 -22.33
N GLN A 205 -0.12 -6.57 -22.12
CA GLN A 205 -1.52 -6.18 -22.16
C GLN A 205 -1.81 -5.09 -21.13
N ARG A 206 -1.50 -5.34 -19.85
CA ARG A 206 -1.71 -4.35 -18.78
C ARG A 206 -0.94 -3.06 -19.04
N LEU A 207 0.29 -3.15 -19.55
CA LEU A 207 1.07 -1.96 -19.88
C LEU A 207 0.37 -1.10 -20.95
N ASN A 208 -0.18 -1.73 -21.98
CA ASN A 208 -0.91 -1.03 -23.04
C ASN A 208 -2.21 -0.39 -22.53
N GLU A 209 -2.86 -1.00 -21.52
CA GLU A 209 -4.05 -0.43 -20.86
C GLU A 209 -3.70 0.79 -19.98
N VAL A 210 -2.51 0.79 -19.36
CA VAL A 210 -2.11 1.80 -18.38
C VAL A 210 -1.40 3.00 -18.99
N GLN A 211 -0.62 2.79 -20.05
CA GLN A 211 0.11 3.85 -20.74
C GLN A 211 -0.74 5.06 -21.17
N PRO A 212 -1.99 4.90 -21.69
CA PRO A 212 -2.81 6.03 -22.08
C PRO A 212 -3.52 6.73 -20.91
N LEU A 213 -3.46 6.19 -19.69
CA LEU A 213 -4.06 6.84 -18.51
C LEU A 213 -3.37 8.17 -18.19
N SER A 214 -4.07 9.04 -17.49
CA SER A 214 -3.48 10.30 -17.04
C SER A 214 -2.30 10.05 -16.10
N GLN A 215 -1.33 10.97 -16.07
CA GLN A 215 -0.16 10.86 -15.19
C GLN A 215 -0.57 10.77 -13.71
N SER A 216 -1.64 11.48 -13.32
CA SER A 216 -2.21 11.41 -11.97
C SER A 216 -2.72 9.99 -11.66
N GLU A 217 -3.48 9.37 -12.57
CA GLU A 217 -3.95 7.99 -12.38
C GLU A 217 -2.80 6.99 -12.34
N GLN A 218 -1.78 7.17 -13.19
CA GLN A 218 -0.58 6.36 -13.20
C GLN A 218 0.14 6.41 -11.85
N LEU A 219 0.40 7.60 -11.33
CA LEU A 219 1.01 7.79 -10.02
C LEU A 219 0.14 7.25 -8.88
N THR A 220 -1.19 7.35 -9.00
CA THR A 220 -2.11 6.91 -7.96
C THR A 220 -2.12 5.38 -7.84
N ARG A 221 -2.20 4.65 -8.98
CA ARG A 221 -2.55 3.22 -8.98
C ARG A 221 -1.55 2.29 -9.66
N TRP A 222 -0.57 2.83 -10.37
CA TRP A 222 0.32 2.05 -11.24
C TRP A 222 1.80 2.27 -10.99
N VAL A 223 2.13 3.09 -9.99
CA VAL A 223 3.49 3.33 -9.52
C VAL A 223 3.61 2.86 -8.08
N HIS A 224 4.63 2.04 -7.80
CA HIS A 224 4.97 1.66 -6.43
C HIS A 224 5.53 2.88 -5.68
N GLY A 225 4.74 3.46 -4.79
CA GLY A 225 5.03 4.74 -4.14
C GLY A 225 6.34 4.75 -3.38
N LYS A 226 6.65 3.70 -2.61
CA LYS A 226 7.91 3.58 -1.84
C LYS A 226 9.14 3.67 -2.74
N THR A 227 9.12 2.94 -3.86
CA THR A 227 10.23 2.92 -4.82
C THR A 227 10.36 4.27 -5.54
N PHE A 228 9.27 4.84 -6.02
CA PHE A 228 9.31 6.13 -6.73
C PHE A 228 9.71 7.29 -5.81
N TRP A 229 9.19 7.33 -4.58
CA TRP A 229 9.60 8.30 -3.57
C TRP A 229 11.11 8.22 -3.32
N LYS A 230 11.63 7.02 -3.03
CA LYS A 230 13.03 6.82 -2.63
C LYS A 230 14.02 7.15 -3.76
N HIS A 231 13.66 6.86 -5.00
CA HIS A 231 14.60 6.92 -6.13
C HIS A 231 14.38 8.12 -7.07
N VAL A 232 13.23 8.78 -6.99
CA VAL A 232 12.91 9.93 -7.87
C VAL A 232 12.63 11.17 -7.03
N VAL A 233 11.54 11.17 -6.26
CA VAL A 233 11.04 12.38 -5.59
C VAL A 233 12.01 12.88 -4.53
N HIS A 234 12.41 12.03 -3.59
CA HIS A 234 13.31 12.43 -2.51
C HIS A 234 14.69 12.89 -3.01
N PRO A 235 15.37 12.17 -3.92
CA PRO A 235 16.62 12.63 -4.52
C PRO A 235 16.48 13.96 -5.28
N TYR A 236 15.43 14.13 -6.08
CA TYR A 236 15.17 15.39 -6.79
C TYR A 236 15.01 16.55 -5.80
N MET A 237 14.19 16.37 -4.76
CA MET A 237 14.00 17.41 -3.75
C MET A 237 15.27 17.70 -2.93
N ASN A 238 16.15 16.71 -2.73
CA ASN A 238 17.47 16.95 -2.13
C ASN A 238 18.37 17.78 -3.03
N ASN A 239 18.33 17.54 -4.35
CA ASN A 239 19.09 18.31 -5.32
C ASN A 239 18.64 19.78 -5.37
N VAL A 240 17.33 20.03 -5.36
CA VAL A 240 16.77 21.38 -5.49
C VAL A 240 16.78 22.16 -4.17
N PHE A 241 16.39 21.52 -3.06
CA PHE A 241 16.17 22.21 -1.77
C PHE A 241 17.26 21.96 -0.73
N GLY A 242 18.30 21.21 -1.10
CA GLY A 242 19.33 20.75 -0.18
C GLY A 242 18.95 19.48 0.57
N GLN A 243 19.97 18.84 1.15
CA GLN A 243 19.88 17.56 1.82
C GLN A 243 18.97 17.61 3.05
N MET A 244 18.13 16.59 3.20
CA MET A 244 17.27 16.39 4.37
C MET A 244 17.05 14.89 4.59
N PRO A 245 17.04 14.40 5.84
CA PRO A 245 16.64 13.02 6.12
C PRO A 245 15.25 12.72 5.55
N GLU A 246 15.09 11.52 4.98
CA GLU A 246 13.84 11.10 4.33
C GLU A 246 12.62 11.24 5.25
N ALA A 247 12.72 10.72 6.48
CA ALA A 247 11.65 10.77 7.47
C ALA A 247 11.22 12.21 7.79
N GLN A 248 12.20 13.12 7.96
CA GLN A 248 11.92 14.54 8.21
C GLN A 248 11.24 15.21 7.01
N ARG A 249 11.62 14.84 5.78
CA ARG A 249 10.99 15.37 4.57
C ARG A 249 9.55 14.89 4.43
N LYS A 250 9.30 13.58 4.62
CA LYS A 250 7.95 13.00 4.63
C LYS A 250 7.07 13.70 5.65
N GLU A 251 7.53 13.85 6.90
CA GLU A 251 6.79 14.52 7.96
C GLU A 251 6.39 15.96 7.57
N LYS A 252 7.36 16.76 7.10
CA LYS A 252 7.12 18.16 6.70
C LYS A 252 6.13 18.31 5.54
N LEU A 253 6.10 17.35 4.63
CA LEU A 253 5.14 17.33 3.53
C LEU A 253 3.77 16.90 4.02
N LEU A 254 3.67 15.82 4.79
CA LEU A 254 2.41 15.33 5.37
C LEU A 254 1.70 16.37 6.24
N GLN A 255 2.46 17.21 6.96
CA GLN A 255 1.91 18.32 7.75
C GLN A 255 1.30 19.45 6.90
N ARG A 256 1.63 19.54 5.61
CA ARG A 256 1.20 20.62 4.70
C ARG A 256 0.36 20.12 3.54
N LEU A 257 0.28 18.81 3.35
CA LEU A 257 -0.54 18.23 2.30
C LEU A 257 -2.02 18.62 2.55
N PRO A 258 -2.72 19.09 1.51
CA PRO A 258 -4.18 19.17 1.60
C PRO A 258 -4.73 17.77 1.90
N LEU A 259 -5.89 17.71 2.56
CA LEU A 259 -6.54 16.43 2.79
C LEU A 259 -6.84 15.79 1.41
N PRO A 260 -6.29 14.61 1.12
CA PRO A 260 -6.63 13.91 -0.10
C PRO A 260 -8.12 13.51 -0.09
N ASP A 261 -8.84 13.79 -1.17
CA ASP A 261 -10.28 13.51 -1.27
C ASP A 261 -10.60 12.02 -0.99
N ASP A 262 -9.71 11.13 -1.41
CA ASP A 262 -9.80 9.69 -1.22
C ASP A 262 -9.57 9.21 0.23
N LEU A 263 -9.09 10.07 1.13
CA LEU A 263 -9.07 9.82 2.59
C LEU A 263 -10.32 10.36 3.31
N GLY A 264 -11.22 11.07 2.62
CA GLY A 264 -12.43 11.65 3.22
C GLY A 264 -13.34 10.60 3.88
N VAL A 265 -13.45 9.39 3.30
CA VAL A 265 -14.24 8.29 3.86
C VAL A 265 -13.71 7.85 5.22
N LEU A 266 -12.38 7.79 5.39
CA LEU A 266 -11.77 7.47 6.68
C LEU A 266 -12.14 8.52 7.72
N LEU A 267 -12.04 9.80 7.40
CA LEU A 267 -12.39 10.88 8.33
C LEU A 267 -13.85 10.81 8.78
N LEU A 268 -14.76 10.58 7.84
CA LEU A 268 -16.19 10.43 8.15
C LEU A 268 -16.46 9.26 9.09
N ARG A 269 -15.68 8.16 8.99
CA ARG A 269 -15.81 7.00 9.88
C ARG A 269 -15.23 7.28 11.27
N LEU A 270 -14.15 8.06 11.37
CA LEU A 270 -13.54 8.42 12.65
C LEU A 270 -14.35 9.45 13.47
N GLN A 271 -15.22 10.21 12.81
CA GLN A 271 -16.10 11.19 13.48
C GLN A 271 -17.38 10.58 14.08
N ARG A 272 -17.75 9.37 13.67
CA ARG A 272 -18.93 8.64 14.20
C ARG A 272 -18.62 8.02 15.55
#